data_AF-A0AAW1JGR3-F1
#
_entry.id   AF-A0AAW1JGR3-F1
#
_cell.length_a   1.000
_cell.length_b   1.000
_cell.length_c   1.000
_cell.angle_alpha   90.00
_cell.angle_beta   90.00
_cell.angle_gamma   90.00
#
_symmetry.space_group_name_H-M   'P 1'
#
loop_
_entity.id
_entity.type
_entity.pdbx_description
1 polymer ?
#
loop_
_entity_poly.entity_id
_entity_poly.type
_entity_poly.pdbx_seq_one_letter_code
_entity_poly.pdbx_strand_id
1 'polypeptide(L)'
;MYEKLYNSFAQQQKYSFTGHVPFGYASFGKTNQAMTNSALCDFTSNYRKRLSTEWAPVSISRPDPPLLIQPSEIYHRHIGQLPNYAGHIPGAIFRFGKTYGNDSRDAKRWLRGDFST
;
A
#
# COMPACT_ATOMS: atom_id res chain seq x y z
N MET A 1 -33.33 21.77 -47.68
CA MET A 1 -33.62 20.42 -47.15
C MET A 1 -32.43 19.83 -46.40
N TYR A 2 -31.22 19.85 -46.99
CA TYR A 2 -29.96 19.39 -46.36
C TYR A 2 -29.57 20.13 -45.07
N GLU A 3 -29.69 21.45 -45.02
CA GLU A 3 -29.42 22.26 -43.82
C GLU A 3 -30.22 21.83 -42.58
N LYS A 4 -31.50 21.46 -42.75
CA LYS A 4 -32.35 21.05 -41.62
C LYS A 4 -31.94 19.68 -41.04
N LEU A 5 -31.48 18.76 -41.90
CA LEU A 5 -30.99 17.44 -41.52
C LEU A 5 -29.62 17.50 -40.82
N TYR A 6 -28.72 18.34 -41.31
CA TYR A 6 -27.42 18.56 -40.68
C TYR A 6 -27.59 19.13 -39.26
N ASN A 7 -28.42 20.15 -39.13
CA ASN A 7 -28.72 20.74 -37.84
C ASN A 7 -29.44 19.77 -36.89
N SER A 8 -30.37 18.91 -37.38
CA SER A 8 -31.02 17.91 -36.53
C SER A 8 -30.07 16.80 -36.07
N PHE A 9 -29.16 16.33 -36.94
CA PHE A 9 -28.15 15.34 -36.56
C PHE A 9 -27.14 15.91 -35.56
N ALA A 10 -26.65 17.13 -35.78
CA ALA A 10 -25.76 17.83 -34.86
C ALA A 10 -26.44 18.10 -33.50
N GLN A 11 -27.73 18.42 -33.50
CA GLN A 11 -28.55 18.57 -32.29
C GLN A 11 -28.66 17.23 -31.54
N GLN A 12 -28.88 16.11 -32.24
CA GLN A 12 -29.02 14.79 -31.63
C GLN A 12 -27.70 14.28 -31.03
N GLN A 13 -26.56 14.56 -31.69
CA GLN A 13 -25.23 14.27 -31.15
C GLN A 13 -24.90 15.10 -29.89
N LYS A 14 -25.41 16.34 -29.78
CA LYS A 14 -25.27 17.18 -28.58
C LYS A 14 -25.93 16.56 -27.34
N TYR A 15 -27.04 15.83 -27.51
CA TYR A 15 -27.78 15.24 -26.39
C TYR A 15 -27.45 13.77 -26.12
N SER A 16 -26.90 13.05 -27.10
CA SER A 16 -26.79 11.58 -27.06
C SER A 16 -25.38 11.04 -27.33
N PHE A 17 -24.34 11.70 -26.80
CA PHE A 17 -23.01 11.07 -26.76
C PHE A 17 -23.02 9.88 -25.79
N THR A 18 -22.94 8.66 -26.35
CA THR A 18 -22.94 7.36 -25.63
C THR A 18 -21.54 6.73 -25.55
N GLY A 19 -20.52 7.46 -26.03
CA GLY A 19 -19.12 7.00 -26.00
C GLY A 19 -18.47 7.14 -24.62
N HIS A 20 -17.22 6.68 -24.53
CA HIS A 20 -16.41 6.84 -23.31
C HIS A 20 -16.10 8.32 -23.04
N VAL A 21 -16.43 8.79 -21.83
CA VAL A 21 -16.08 10.14 -21.35
C VAL A 21 -14.94 10.02 -20.32
N PRO A 22 -13.74 10.57 -20.61
CA PRO A 22 -12.61 10.50 -19.67
C PRO A 22 -12.97 11.21 -18.36
N PHE A 23 -12.66 10.61 -17.21
CA PHE A 23 -13.03 11.14 -15.89
C PHE A 23 -14.54 11.32 -15.63
N GLY A 24 -15.43 10.73 -16.45
CA GLY A 24 -16.89 10.90 -16.32
C GLY A 24 -17.46 10.53 -14.95
N TYR A 25 -16.84 9.55 -14.27
CA TYR A 25 -17.22 9.13 -12.92
C TYR A 25 -17.11 10.24 -11.86
N ALA A 26 -16.21 11.21 -12.03
CA ALA A 26 -16.03 12.30 -11.08
C ALA A 26 -17.12 13.39 -11.19
N SER A 27 -17.90 13.39 -12.28
CA SER A 27 -18.90 14.43 -12.60
C SER A 27 -20.33 13.89 -12.60
N PHE A 28 -20.65 12.99 -11.66
CA PHE A 28 -21.99 12.42 -11.51
C PHE A 28 -23.07 13.51 -11.38
N GLY A 29 -24.27 13.25 -11.91
CA GLY A 29 -25.41 14.16 -11.82
C GLY A 29 -25.46 15.29 -12.86
N LYS A 30 -24.45 15.44 -13.73
CA LYS A 30 -24.47 16.37 -14.87
C LYS A 30 -25.07 15.73 -16.11
N THR A 31 -25.60 16.55 -17.02
CA THR A 31 -26.01 16.09 -18.36
C THR A 31 -24.79 15.63 -19.16
N ASN A 32 -24.97 14.71 -20.11
CA ASN A 32 -23.88 14.20 -20.96
C ASN A 32 -23.09 15.33 -21.63
N GLN A 33 -23.77 16.36 -22.13
CA GLN A 33 -23.09 17.51 -22.77
C GLN A 33 -22.18 18.26 -21.78
N ALA A 34 -22.67 18.55 -20.58
CA ALA A 34 -21.91 19.25 -19.56
C ALA A 34 -20.74 18.39 -19.05
N MET A 35 -21.00 17.10 -18.84
CA MET A 35 -19.99 16.12 -18.40
C MET A 35 -18.86 16.00 -19.43
N THR A 36 -19.19 15.75 -20.71
CA THR A 36 -18.21 15.61 -21.79
C THR A 36 -17.37 16.87 -21.97
N ASN A 37 -17.99 18.06 -21.92
CA ASN A 37 -17.26 19.31 -22.02
C ASN A 37 -16.25 19.47 -20.86
N SER A 38 -16.72 19.30 -19.61
CA SER A 38 -15.84 19.38 -18.44
C SER A 38 -14.70 18.35 -18.47
N ALA A 39 -15.01 17.11 -18.83
CA ALA A 39 -14.05 16.02 -18.96
C ALA A 39 -12.93 16.32 -19.96
N LEU A 40 -13.27 16.89 -21.12
CA LEU A 40 -12.29 17.25 -22.15
C LEU A 40 -11.41 18.43 -21.72
N CYS A 41 -11.99 19.42 -21.03
CA CYS A 41 -11.24 20.53 -20.43
C CYS A 41 -10.27 20.03 -19.36
N ASP A 42 -10.73 19.16 -18.45
CA ASP A 42 -9.93 18.59 -17.37
C ASP A 42 -8.82 17.70 -17.92
N PHE A 43 -9.12 16.84 -18.89
CA PHE A 43 -8.12 16.02 -19.58
C PHE A 43 -7.01 16.88 -20.19
N THR A 44 -7.38 17.91 -20.94
CA THR A 44 -6.41 18.82 -21.57
C THR A 44 -5.56 19.55 -20.54
N SER A 45 -6.19 20.04 -19.48
CA SER A 45 -5.52 20.79 -18.41
C SER A 45 -4.56 19.92 -17.62
N ASN A 46 -4.99 18.72 -17.22
CA ASN A 46 -4.16 17.74 -16.53
C ASN A 46 -3.01 17.24 -17.40
N TYR A 47 -3.24 17.02 -18.70
CA TYR A 47 -2.21 16.62 -19.64
C TYR A 47 -1.10 17.69 -19.76
N ARG A 48 -1.49 18.96 -19.93
CA ARG A 48 -0.54 20.09 -19.97
C ARG A 48 0.20 20.26 -18.65
N LYS A 49 -0.50 20.16 -17.52
CA LYS A 49 0.10 20.23 -16.19
C LYS A 49 1.15 19.12 -16.02
N ARG A 50 0.83 17.88 -16.38
CA ARG A 50 1.75 16.75 -16.31
C ARG A 50 3.02 17.01 -17.12
N LEU A 51 2.89 17.46 -18.36
CA LEU A 51 4.05 17.82 -19.20
C LEU A 51 4.89 18.93 -18.56
N SER A 52 4.26 19.95 -17.97
CA SER A 52 4.99 21.03 -17.30
C SER A 52 5.76 20.59 -16.04
N THR A 53 5.32 19.52 -15.40
CA THR A 53 5.94 18.95 -14.19
C THR A 53 6.81 17.73 -14.47
N GLU A 54 6.96 17.29 -15.71
CA GLU A 54 7.75 16.09 -16.06
C GLU A 54 9.23 16.29 -15.71
N TRP A 55 9.75 17.51 -15.85
CA TRP A 55 11.12 17.86 -15.51
C TRP A 55 11.31 18.29 -14.05
N ALA A 56 10.22 18.39 -13.28
CA ALA A 56 10.31 18.77 -11.87
C ALA A 56 10.70 17.53 -11.04
N PRO A 57 11.70 17.64 -10.15
CA PRO A 57 12.05 16.53 -9.27
C PRO A 57 10.86 16.20 -8.35
N VAL A 58 10.45 14.93 -8.32
CA VAL A 58 9.37 14.47 -7.45
C VAL A 58 9.85 14.50 -6.00
N SER A 59 9.33 15.43 -5.21
CA SER A 59 9.52 15.45 -3.76
C SER A 59 8.67 14.36 -3.11
N ILE A 60 9.19 13.14 -3.05
CA ILE A 60 8.56 12.05 -2.32
C ILE A 60 8.75 12.33 -0.82
N SER A 61 7.83 13.09 -0.23
CA SER A 61 7.71 13.17 1.23
C SER A 61 7.19 11.82 1.71
N ARG A 62 8.11 10.96 2.15
CA ARG A 62 7.76 9.77 2.91
C ARG A 62 7.58 10.21 4.36
N PRO A 63 6.48 9.85 5.04
CA PRO A 63 6.44 10.01 6.48
C PRO A 63 7.63 9.26 7.08
N ASP A 64 8.27 9.83 8.08
CA ASP A 64 9.32 9.13 8.81
C ASP A 64 8.78 7.77 9.25
N PRO A 65 9.57 6.68 9.11
CA PRO A 65 9.15 5.40 9.62
C PRO A 65 8.78 5.58 11.10
N PRO A 66 7.68 4.95 11.57
CA PRO A 66 7.30 5.06 12.97
C PRO A 66 8.52 4.70 13.81
N LEU A 67 8.79 5.50 14.84
CA LEU A 67 9.85 5.22 15.80
C LEU A 67 9.68 3.76 16.23
N LEU A 68 10.68 2.94 15.92
CA LEU A 68 10.72 1.54 16.26
C LEU A 68 10.92 1.49 17.77
N ILE A 69 9.83 1.68 18.52
CA ILE A 69 9.76 1.39 19.95
C ILE A 69 10.26 -0.03 20.03
N GLN A 70 11.44 -0.21 20.62
CA GLN A 70 12.03 -1.52 20.81
C GLN A 70 10.91 -2.41 21.37
N PRO A 71 10.49 -3.47 20.66
CA PRO A 71 9.40 -4.29 21.15
C PRO A 71 9.81 -4.75 22.53
N SER A 72 8.93 -4.56 23.52
CA SER A 72 9.13 -5.12 24.85
C SER A 72 9.48 -6.59 24.65
N GLU A 73 10.67 -7.02 25.09
CA GLU A 73 11.12 -8.40 24.90
C GLU A 73 10.02 -9.34 25.43
N ILE A 74 9.25 -9.97 24.54
CA ILE A 74 8.13 -10.84 24.91
C ILE A 74 8.64 -12.01 25.77
N TYR A 75 9.91 -12.38 25.57
CA TYR A 75 10.62 -13.36 26.37
C TYR A 75 11.93 -12.77 26.86
N HIS A 76 12.20 -12.88 28.16
CA HIS A 76 13.43 -12.34 28.73
C HIS A 76 14.64 -13.08 28.19
N ARG A 77 15.68 -12.31 27.84
CA ARG A 77 16.95 -12.82 27.33
C ARG A 77 17.66 -13.81 28.26
N HIS A 78 17.51 -13.68 29.58
CA HIS A 78 18.30 -14.43 30.56
C HIS A 78 17.59 -15.65 31.18
N ILE A 79 16.30 -15.85 30.88
CA ILE A 79 15.53 -16.97 31.42
C ILE A 79 15.31 -18.05 30.35
N GLY A 80 15.16 -19.30 30.82
CA GLY A 80 14.74 -20.41 29.98
C GLY A 80 13.36 -20.18 29.35
N GLN A 81 12.91 -21.12 28.52
CA GLN A 81 11.53 -21.10 28.04
C GLN A 81 10.57 -21.44 29.17
N LEU A 82 9.33 -20.96 29.04
CA LEU A 82 8.26 -21.23 29.99
C LEU A 82 8.00 -22.76 30.07
N PRO A 83 7.71 -23.32 31.27
CA PRO A 83 7.18 -24.67 31.37
C PRO A 83 5.95 -24.82 30.46
N ASN A 84 5.89 -25.90 29.68
CA ASN A 84 4.87 -26.16 28.65
C ASN A 84 5.00 -25.36 27.34
N TYR A 85 6.14 -24.72 27.06
CA TYR A 85 6.41 -24.26 25.70
C TYR A 85 6.49 -25.47 24.75
N ALA A 86 5.50 -25.57 23.86
CA ALA A 86 5.35 -26.69 22.93
C ALA A 86 6.10 -26.50 21.60
N GLY A 87 6.77 -25.35 21.42
CA GLY A 87 7.57 -25.09 20.24
C GLY A 87 8.94 -25.79 20.27
N HIS A 88 9.65 -25.73 19.15
CA HIS A 88 10.96 -26.34 19.02
C HIS A 88 12.03 -25.65 19.87
N ILE A 89 12.92 -26.43 20.49
CA ILE A 89 14.14 -25.98 21.18
C ILE A 89 15.36 -26.57 20.46
N PRO A 90 16.22 -25.75 19.86
CA PRO A 90 17.42 -26.22 19.17
C PRO A 90 18.34 -27.03 20.09
N GLY A 91 18.76 -28.21 19.63
CA GLY A 91 19.71 -29.08 20.35
C GLY A 91 19.14 -29.78 21.59
N ALA A 92 17.86 -29.59 21.94
CA ALA A 92 17.26 -30.20 23.13
C ALA A 92 17.32 -31.73 23.12
N ILE A 93 17.19 -32.35 21.94
CA ILE A 93 17.26 -33.81 21.79
C ILE A 93 18.63 -34.41 22.13
N PHE A 94 19.69 -33.60 22.14
CA PHE A 94 21.06 -34.04 22.44
C PHE A 94 21.51 -33.65 23.85
N ARG A 95 20.64 -33.00 24.64
CA ARG A 95 20.93 -32.51 25.99
C ARG A 95 20.19 -33.35 27.02
N PHE A 96 20.90 -33.73 28.07
CA PHE A 96 20.38 -34.57 29.15
C PHE A 96 20.99 -34.16 30.50
N GLY A 97 20.32 -34.54 31.59
CA GLY A 97 20.81 -34.31 32.96
C GLY A 97 20.60 -32.89 33.50
N LYS A 98 19.85 -32.04 32.80
CA LYS A 98 19.49 -30.69 33.24
C LYS A 98 17.98 -30.52 33.30
N THR A 99 17.53 -29.46 33.97
CA THR A 99 16.13 -29.06 33.98
C THR A 99 15.78 -28.36 32.66
N TYR A 100 14.51 -28.46 32.26
CA TYR A 100 13.99 -27.82 31.04
C TYR A 100 14.33 -26.32 30.95
N GLY A 101 14.25 -25.59 32.07
CA GLY A 101 14.62 -24.17 32.13
C GLY A 101 16.10 -23.91 31.83
N ASN A 102 17.01 -24.76 32.34
CA ASN A 102 18.44 -24.62 32.08
C ASN A 102 18.80 -25.02 30.64
N ASP A 103 18.20 -26.08 30.10
CA ASP A 103 18.45 -26.52 28.72
C ASP A 103 17.97 -25.51 27.67
N SER A 104 16.79 -24.94 27.91
CA SER A 104 16.19 -23.94 27.04
C SER A 104 16.89 -22.57 27.12
N ARG A 105 17.46 -22.21 28.28
CA ARG A 105 18.31 -21.03 28.41
C ARG A 105 19.60 -21.16 27.59
N ASP A 106 20.22 -22.33 27.65
CA ASP A 106 21.44 -22.63 26.88
C ASP A 106 21.16 -22.66 25.36
N ALA A 107 19.94 -23.03 24.95
CA ALA A 107 19.53 -22.95 23.54
C ALA A 107 19.39 -21.49 23.04
N LYS A 108 18.98 -20.56 23.92
CA LYS A 108 18.91 -19.13 23.60
C LYS A 108 20.29 -18.46 23.51
N ARG A 109 21.34 -19.05 24.08
CA ARG A 109 22.72 -18.50 24.06
C ARG A 109 23.20 -18.20 22.64
N TRP A 110 22.81 -19.05 21.69
CA TRP A 110 23.08 -18.85 20.26
C TRP A 110 22.47 -17.57 19.68
N LEU A 111 21.31 -17.13 20.17
CA LEU A 111 20.67 -15.87 19.74
C LEU A 111 21.33 -14.64 20.36
N ARG A 112 22.07 -14.82 21.47
CA ARG A 112 22.74 -13.74 22.19
C ARG A 112 24.21 -13.56 21.79
N GLY A 113 24.82 -14.59 21.19
CA GLY A 113 26.22 -14.57 20.78
C GLY A 113 27.22 -14.67 21.94
N ASP A 114 26.76 -15.00 23.15
CA ASP A 114 27.56 -15.03 24.39
C ASP A 114 28.04 -16.45 24.72
N PHE A 115 28.96 -17.01 23.92
CA PHE A 115 29.40 -18.41 24.03
C PHE A 115 30.37 -18.75 25.17
N SER A 116 30.82 -17.76 25.96
CA SER A 116 31.80 -17.99 27.05
C SER A 116 31.15 -18.61 28.28
N THR A 117 31.68 -19.75 28.75
CA THR A 117 31.17 -20.63 29.84
C THR A 117 30.46 -19.91 30.98
#